data_AF-D3UA01-F1
#
_entry.id   AF-D3UA01-F1
#
_cell.length_a   1.000
_cell.length_b   1.000
_cell.length_c   1.000
_cell.angle_alpha   90.00
_cell.angle_beta   90.00
_cell.angle_gamma   90.00
#
_symmetry.space_group_name_H-M   'P 1'
#
loop_
_entity.id
_entity.type
_entity.pdbx_description
1 polymer ?
#
loop_
_entity_poly.entity_id
_entity_poly.type
_entity_poly.pdbx_seq_one_letter_code
_entity_poly.pdbx_strand_id
1 'polypeptide(L)'
;MQASSGETTPTTSRPGRTPNWPAFARASEAETRFAGDPHFPPIANGLDYLVSVVELLQREKGAGSARDLKYAVLHLAAGAEVLPKARLLMEHWSLVFTDPGAATRTALEDGSLSSCTPERTRKRLNRRWTSASPARPASMTSRGATAAEPYI
;
A
#
# COMPACT_ATOMS: atom_id res chain seq x y z
N MET A 1 51.71 -22.99 43.02
CA MET A 1 50.79 -23.68 42.10
C MET A 1 49.55 -22.81 41.95
N GLN A 2 49.44 -22.12 40.81
CA GLN A 2 48.32 -21.21 40.50
C GLN A 2 47.16 -22.03 39.93
N ALA A 3 45.96 -21.84 40.49
CA ALA A 3 44.74 -22.44 40.00
C ALA A 3 44.11 -21.52 38.93
N SER A 4 43.94 -22.10 37.74
CA SER A 4 43.25 -21.55 36.58
C SER A 4 41.80 -21.18 36.92
N SER A 5 41.44 -19.90 36.76
CA SER A 5 40.05 -19.43 36.83
C SER A 5 39.58 -19.19 35.41
N GLY A 6 38.76 -20.11 34.89
CA GLY A 6 37.99 -19.94 33.67
C GLY A 6 36.76 -19.11 33.97
N GLU A 7 36.64 -17.94 33.33
CA GLU A 7 35.47 -17.09 33.45
C GLU A 7 34.74 -17.09 32.10
N THR A 8 33.51 -17.62 32.14
CA THR A 8 32.63 -17.81 30.99
C THR A 8 31.75 -16.57 30.83
N THR A 9 31.73 -16.01 29.64
CA THR A 9 30.82 -14.92 29.25
C THR A 9 29.39 -15.45 29.07
N PRO A 10 28.35 -14.85 29.69
CA PRO A 10 26.99 -15.22 29.37
C PRO A 10 26.53 -14.50 28.10
N THR A 11 26.60 -15.21 26.98
CA THR A 11 25.87 -14.91 25.74
C THR A 11 24.37 -14.97 26.02
N THR A 12 23.70 -13.81 26.06
CA THR A 12 22.22 -13.75 26.00
C THR A 12 21.81 -13.25 24.62
N SER A 13 21.83 -14.15 23.64
CA SER A 13 21.04 -13.98 22.41
C SER A 13 19.60 -14.35 22.73
N ARG A 14 18.69 -13.37 22.73
CA ARG A 14 17.25 -13.62 22.66
C ARG A 14 16.86 -13.67 21.18
N PRO A 15 16.50 -14.82 20.61
CA PRO A 15 15.91 -14.83 19.27
C PRO A 15 14.52 -14.21 19.36
N GLY A 16 14.37 -13.03 18.76
CA GLY A 16 13.07 -12.45 18.48
C GLY A 16 12.30 -13.40 17.57
N ARG A 17 11.15 -13.87 18.06
CA ARG A 17 10.23 -14.74 17.34
C ARG A 17 9.66 -13.96 16.14
N THR A 18 10.15 -14.22 14.94
CA THR A 18 9.51 -13.72 13.71
C THR A 18 8.18 -14.45 13.53
N PRO A 19 7.07 -13.75 13.20
CA PRO A 19 5.83 -14.41 12.83
C PRO A 19 6.06 -15.22 11.55
N ASN A 20 5.73 -16.53 11.58
CA ASN A 20 5.77 -17.40 10.42
C ASN A 20 4.67 -16.99 9.44
N TRP A 21 5.02 -16.20 8.42
CA TRP A 21 4.13 -15.84 7.32
C TRP A 21 4.58 -16.54 6.03
N PRO A 22 4.06 -17.74 5.72
CA PRO A 22 4.61 -18.58 4.65
C PRO A 22 4.29 -18.09 3.23
N ALA A 23 3.47 -17.05 3.06
CA ALA A 23 3.04 -16.58 1.74
C ALA A 23 3.88 -15.40 1.17
N PHE A 24 4.51 -14.58 2.02
CA PHE A 24 5.31 -13.42 1.57
C PHE A 24 6.82 -13.67 1.51
N ALA A 25 7.34 -14.65 2.26
CA ALA A 25 8.77 -14.93 2.34
C ALA A 25 9.39 -15.32 0.98
N ARG A 26 8.61 -15.93 0.07
CA ARG A 26 9.10 -16.25 -1.28
C ARG A 26 9.27 -15.04 -2.20
N ALA A 27 8.68 -13.90 -1.86
CA ALA A 27 8.86 -12.67 -2.65
C ALA A 27 10.10 -11.88 -2.23
N SER A 28 10.57 -12.02 -0.97
CA SER A 28 11.70 -11.23 -0.46
C SER A 28 13.08 -11.86 -0.70
N GLU A 29 13.16 -13.13 -1.09
CA GLU A 29 14.43 -13.81 -1.38
C GLU A 29 15.02 -13.47 -2.76
N ALA A 30 14.28 -12.75 -3.61
CA ALA A 30 14.78 -12.26 -4.91
C ALA A 30 15.54 -10.93 -4.82
N GLU A 31 15.55 -10.29 -3.64
CA GLU A 31 16.03 -8.92 -3.49
C GLU A 31 17.48 -8.89 -2.97
N THR A 32 18.40 -9.43 -3.78
CA THR A 32 19.83 -9.21 -3.57
C THR A 32 20.57 -9.15 -4.90
N ARG A 33 20.92 -7.92 -5.32
CA ARG A 33 22.20 -7.47 -5.91
C ARG A 33 22.00 -6.05 -6.50
N PHE A 34 22.51 -5.02 -5.85
CA PHE A 34 22.67 -3.71 -6.49
C PHE A 34 23.91 -3.74 -7.40
N ALA A 35 23.70 -4.22 -8.62
CA ALA A 35 24.54 -4.04 -9.81
C ALA A 35 23.64 -4.06 -11.06
N GLY A 36 22.60 -3.23 -11.04
CA GLY A 36 21.58 -3.10 -12.08
C GLY A 36 20.68 -1.90 -11.79
N ASP A 37 19.92 -1.44 -12.80
CA ASP A 37 18.96 -0.35 -12.64
C ASP A 37 18.01 -0.65 -11.47
N PRO A 38 17.78 0.31 -10.56
CA PRO A 38 16.95 0.07 -9.40
C PRO A 38 15.52 -0.21 -9.85
N HIS A 39 15.01 -1.38 -9.47
CA HIS A 39 13.67 -1.83 -9.83
C HIS A 39 12.69 -1.50 -8.70
N PHE A 40 11.70 -0.66 -8.98
CA PHE A 40 10.67 -0.25 -8.01
C PHE A 40 9.26 -0.66 -8.47
N PRO A 41 8.85 -1.92 -8.26
CA PRO A 41 7.49 -2.36 -8.60
C PRO A 41 6.44 -1.47 -7.95
N PRO A 42 5.39 -1.00 -8.67
CA PRO A 42 4.44 -0.03 -8.13
C PRO A 42 3.77 -0.44 -6.81
N ILE A 43 3.44 -1.72 -6.64
CA ILE A 43 2.82 -2.21 -5.39
C ILE A 43 3.83 -2.16 -4.23
N ALA A 44 5.04 -2.69 -4.43
CA ALA A 44 6.07 -2.69 -3.41
C ALA A 44 6.47 -1.26 -3.02
N ASN A 45 6.72 -0.39 -4.01
CA ASN A 45 7.06 1.01 -3.81
C ASN A 45 5.93 1.79 -3.11
N GLY A 46 4.68 1.57 -3.51
CA GLY A 46 3.52 2.19 -2.87
C GLY A 46 3.37 1.80 -1.40
N LEU A 47 3.65 0.54 -1.06
CA LEU A 47 3.64 0.06 0.33
C LEU A 47 4.83 0.58 1.13
N ASP A 48 6.01 0.67 0.53
CA ASP A 48 7.22 1.22 1.15
C ASP A 48 7.00 2.68 1.60
N TYR A 49 6.35 3.49 0.76
CA TYR A 49 5.93 4.84 1.17
C TYR A 49 5.05 4.82 2.42
N LEU A 50 4.08 3.90 2.53
CA LEU A 50 3.20 3.82 3.70
C LEU A 50 3.95 3.36 4.96
N VAL A 51 4.89 2.44 4.83
CA VAL A 51 5.77 2.03 5.94
C VAL A 51 6.58 3.24 6.41
N SER A 52 7.17 3.98 5.49
CA SER A 52 7.94 5.19 5.79
C SER A 52 7.11 6.25 6.52
N VAL A 53 5.83 6.43 6.17
CA VAL A 53 4.91 7.32 6.91
C VAL A 53 4.83 6.91 8.38
N VAL A 54 4.61 5.63 8.65
CA VAL A 54 4.48 5.12 10.02
C VAL A 54 5.77 5.32 10.80
N GLU A 55 6.92 5.02 10.20
CA GLU A 55 8.23 5.22 10.82
C GLU A 55 8.50 6.69 11.15
N LEU A 56 8.18 7.61 10.24
CA LEU A 56 8.35 9.06 10.45
C LEU A 56 7.47 9.56 11.60
N LEU A 57 6.21 9.10 11.69
CA LEU A 57 5.30 9.49 12.75
C LEU A 57 5.66 8.91 14.13
N GLN A 58 6.42 7.81 14.16
CA GLN A 58 6.83 7.12 15.40
C GLN A 58 8.20 7.52 15.94
N ARG A 59 8.99 8.34 15.20
CA ARG A 59 10.38 8.68 15.56
C ARG A 59 10.54 9.45 16.87
N GLU A 60 9.56 10.27 17.26
CA GLU A 60 9.54 10.96 18.55
C GLU A 60 8.36 10.48 19.41
N LYS A 61 8.53 10.45 20.74
CA LYS A 61 7.51 10.02 21.71
C LYS A 61 6.28 10.95 21.71
N GLY A 62 5.45 10.88 20.68
CA GLY A 62 4.10 11.46 20.65
C GLY A 62 3.82 12.49 19.56
N ALA A 63 4.82 13.05 18.89
CA ALA A 63 4.64 13.89 17.72
C ALA A 63 5.95 13.89 16.94
N GLY A 64 6.00 13.26 15.77
CA GLY A 64 7.16 13.38 14.88
C GLY A 64 7.52 14.85 14.69
N SER A 65 8.81 15.16 14.56
CA SER A 65 9.27 16.54 14.40
C SER A 65 8.52 17.22 13.24
N ALA A 66 8.47 18.55 13.20
CA ALA A 66 7.85 19.26 12.07
C ALA A 66 8.42 18.82 10.70
N ARG A 67 9.69 18.41 10.68
CA ARG A 67 10.35 17.80 9.52
C ARG A 67 9.76 16.42 9.20
N ASP A 68 9.66 15.54 10.19
CA ASP A 68 9.11 14.19 10.00
C ASP A 68 7.67 14.25 9.51
N LEU A 69 6.85 15.14 10.07
CA LEU A 69 5.47 15.34 9.62
C LEU A 69 5.42 15.80 8.15
N LYS A 70 6.29 16.73 7.74
CA LYS A 70 6.37 17.17 6.34
C LYS A 70 6.66 16.00 5.40
N TYR A 71 7.62 15.15 5.75
CA TYR A 71 7.97 13.98 4.92
C TYR A 71 6.92 12.87 5.00
N ALA A 72 6.25 12.69 6.13
CA ALA A 72 5.14 11.76 6.26
C ALA A 72 3.99 12.15 5.32
N VAL A 73 3.64 13.43 5.25
CA VAL A 73 2.63 13.91 4.28
C VAL A 73 3.08 13.68 2.84
N LEU A 74 4.36 13.92 2.52
CA LEU A 74 4.90 13.70 1.19
C LEU A 74 4.86 12.22 0.77
N HIS A 75 5.29 11.31 1.65
CA HIS A 75 5.27 9.86 1.38
C HIS A 75 3.83 9.34 1.32
N LEU A 76 2.94 9.84 2.17
CA LEU A 76 1.52 9.49 2.09
C LEU A 76 0.92 9.90 0.74
N ALA A 77 1.22 11.11 0.25
CA ALA A 77 0.77 11.55 -1.06
C ALA A 77 1.32 10.67 -2.19
N ALA A 78 2.61 10.29 -2.11
CA ALA A 78 3.22 9.38 -3.07
C ALA A 78 2.55 7.98 -3.07
N GLY A 79 2.34 7.38 -1.89
CA GLY A 79 1.61 6.11 -1.76
C GLY A 79 0.16 6.19 -2.26
N ALA A 80 -0.53 7.28 -1.94
CA ALA A 80 -1.91 7.55 -2.39
C ALA A 80 -2.02 7.83 -3.89
N GLU A 81 -0.92 8.14 -4.58
CA GLU A 81 -0.87 8.24 -6.04
C GLU A 81 -0.51 6.89 -6.69
N VAL A 82 0.51 6.21 -6.16
CA VAL A 82 1.07 4.99 -6.74
C VAL A 82 0.12 3.80 -6.62
N LEU A 83 -0.44 3.54 -5.43
CA LEU A 83 -1.27 2.34 -5.20
C LEU A 83 -2.55 2.34 -6.05
N PRO A 84 -3.31 3.44 -6.15
CA PRO A 84 -4.48 3.49 -7.02
C PRO A 84 -4.11 3.34 -8.51
N LYS A 85 -2.97 3.89 -8.96
CA LYS A 85 -2.47 3.68 -10.33
C LYS A 85 -2.04 2.23 -10.57
N ALA A 86 -1.45 1.57 -9.58
CA ALA A 86 -1.14 0.14 -9.66
C ALA A 86 -2.41 -0.70 -9.87
N ARG A 87 -3.52 -0.36 -9.19
CA ARG A 87 -4.81 -1.01 -9.45
C ARG A 87 -5.32 -0.78 -10.88
N LEU A 88 -5.12 0.41 -11.44
CA LEU A 88 -5.45 0.67 -12.85
C LEU A 88 -4.58 -0.16 -13.80
N LEU A 89 -3.28 -0.30 -13.53
CA LEU A 89 -2.38 -1.14 -14.35
C LEU A 89 -2.83 -2.60 -14.39
N MET A 90 -3.23 -3.15 -13.23
CA MET A 90 -3.74 -4.52 -13.13
C MET A 90 -5.01 -4.74 -13.93
N GLU A 91 -5.84 -3.70 -14.05
CA GLU A 91 -7.10 -3.75 -14.75
C GLU A 91 -6.91 -3.62 -16.27
N HIS A 92 -6.23 -2.55 -16.69
CA HIS A 92 -5.77 -2.37 -18.06
C HIS A 92 -4.68 -1.29 -18.08
N TRP A 93 -3.51 -1.66 -18.61
CA TRP A 93 -2.31 -0.84 -18.64
C TRP A 93 -2.51 0.58 -19.20
N SER A 94 -3.35 0.78 -20.23
CA SER A 94 -3.56 2.12 -20.81
C SER A 94 -4.26 3.09 -19.86
N LEU A 95 -4.91 2.58 -18.80
CA LEU A 95 -5.66 3.41 -17.87
C LEU A 95 -4.78 4.28 -16.96
N VAL A 96 -3.47 4.08 -16.92
CA VAL A 96 -2.60 5.01 -16.20
C VAL A 96 -2.22 6.23 -17.01
N PHE A 97 -2.41 6.23 -18.33
CA PHE A 97 -2.08 7.35 -19.19
C PHE A 97 -3.06 8.51 -19.00
N THR A 98 -2.60 9.74 -19.21
CA THR A 98 -3.46 10.94 -19.24
C THR A 98 -4.63 10.72 -20.20
N ASP A 99 -4.34 10.25 -21.41
CA ASP A 99 -5.30 9.81 -22.41
C ASP A 99 -5.09 8.31 -22.76
N PRO A 100 -6.02 7.41 -22.39
CA PRO A 100 -5.91 5.99 -22.70
C PRO A 100 -6.00 5.67 -24.20
N GLY A 101 -6.61 6.54 -25.02
CA GLY A 101 -6.76 6.32 -26.46
C GLY A 101 -5.47 6.55 -27.25
N ALA A 102 -4.55 7.36 -26.70
CA ALA A 102 -3.23 7.63 -27.26
C ALA A 102 -2.11 6.79 -26.60
N ALA A 103 -2.48 5.82 -25.74
CA ALA A 103 -1.51 5.04 -24.99
C ALA A 103 -0.73 4.08 -25.89
N THR A 104 0.60 4.03 -25.73
CA THR A 104 1.47 3.06 -26.40
C THR A 104 2.17 2.17 -25.38
N ARG A 105 2.42 0.92 -25.75
CA ARG A 105 3.14 -0.03 -24.87
C ARG A 105 4.57 0.43 -24.60
N THR A 106 5.26 0.91 -25.64
CA THR A 106 6.62 1.45 -25.54
C THR A 106 6.73 2.53 -24.48
N ALA A 107 5.82 3.53 -24.48
CA ALA A 107 5.85 4.62 -23.51
C ALA A 107 5.63 4.17 -22.05
N LEU A 108 4.94 3.03 -21.85
CA LEU A 108 4.76 2.45 -20.52
C LEU A 108 6.04 1.73 -20.07
N GLU A 109 6.67 0.98 -20.98
CA GLU A 109 7.84 0.14 -20.70
C GLU A 109 9.11 0.97 -20.51
N ASP A 110 9.27 2.06 -21.27
CA ASP A 110 10.42 2.98 -21.17
C ASP A 110 10.23 4.11 -20.14
N GLY A 111 9.04 4.20 -19.54
CA GLY A 111 8.70 5.20 -18.52
C GLY A 111 8.47 6.62 -19.04
N SER A 112 8.42 6.84 -20.36
CA SER A 112 8.15 8.14 -20.97
C SER A 112 6.67 8.56 -20.93
N LEU A 113 5.79 7.71 -20.40
CA LEU A 113 4.36 7.99 -20.31
C LEU A 113 4.03 9.30 -19.57
N SER A 114 3.05 10.03 -20.09
CA SER A 114 2.32 11.03 -19.31
C SER A 114 1.23 10.32 -18.51
N SER A 115 1.43 10.19 -17.20
CA SER A 115 0.46 9.53 -16.33
C SER A 115 -0.68 10.47 -15.89
N CYS A 116 -1.86 9.90 -15.64
CA CYS A 116 -3.04 10.63 -15.22
C CYS A 116 -2.91 11.22 -13.80
N THR A 117 -3.69 12.26 -13.52
CA THR A 117 -3.72 12.89 -12.19
C THR A 117 -4.42 12.02 -11.15
N PRO A 118 -4.16 12.21 -9.84
CA PRO A 118 -4.85 11.48 -8.76
C PRO A 118 -6.38 11.52 -8.87
N GLU A 119 -6.95 12.68 -9.22
CA GLU A 119 -8.39 12.84 -9.40
C GLU A 119 -8.94 12.03 -10.60
N ARG A 120 -8.18 11.95 -11.71
CA ARG A 120 -8.55 11.08 -12.83
C ARG A 120 -8.44 9.61 -12.44
N THR A 121 -7.40 9.22 -11.71
CA THR A 121 -7.22 7.86 -11.19
C THR A 121 -8.43 7.43 -10.36
N ARG A 122 -8.82 8.25 -9.37
CA ARG A 122 -9.99 8.01 -8.52
C ARG A 122 -11.28 7.88 -9.32
N LYS A 123 -11.52 8.78 -10.28
CA LYS A 123 -12.70 8.72 -11.17
C LYS A 123 -12.76 7.43 -11.98
N ARG A 124 -11.63 6.96 -12.52
CA ARG A 124 -11.53 5.71 -13.29
C ARG A 124 -11.84 4.49 -12.42
N LEU A 125 -11.27 4.45 -11.22
CA LEU A 125 -11.54 3.37 -10.26
C LEU A 125 -13.02 3.35 -9.84
N ASN A 126 -13.60 4.51 -9.52
CA ASN A 126 -14.99 4.58 -9.07
C ASN A 126 -15.99 4.14 -10.15
N ARG A 127 -15.76 4.52 -11.42
CA ARG A 127 -16.59 4.07 -12.55
C ARG A 127 -16.61 2.54 -12.64
N ARG A 128 -15.43 1.91 -12.55
CA ARG A 128 -15.32 0.45 -12.62
C ARG A 128 -15.92 -0.24 -11.40
N TRP A 129 -15.71 0.32 -10.22
CA TRP A 129 -16.28 -0.23 -9.00
C TRP A 129 -17.81 -0.15 -9.00
N THR A 130 -18.38 0.97 -9.46
CA THR A 130 -19.84 1.12 -9.60
C THR A 130 -20.42 0.14 -10.61
N SER A 131 -19.74 -0.09 -11.75
CA SER A 131 -20.18 -1.09 -12.73
C SER A 131 -19.99 -2.55 -12.26
N ALA A 132 -19.10 -2.79 -11.30
CA ALA A 132 -18.82 -4.13 -10.76
C ALA A 132 -19.60 -4.43 -9.47
N SER A 133 -20.27 -3.43 -8.87
CA SER A 133 -21.07 -3.63 -7.67
C SER A 133 -22.40 -4.30 -8.04
N PRO A 134 -22.79 -5.43 -7.41
CA PRO A 134 -24.12 -5.98 -7.61
C PRO A 134 -25.13 -4.93 -7.16
N ALA A 135 -26.02 -4.53 -8.07
CA ALA A 135 -27.07 -3.57 -7.79
C ALA A 135 -27.78 -3.95 -6.49
N ARG A 136 -27.79 -3.05 -5.50
CA ARG A 136 -28.58 -3.24 -4.29
C ARG A 136 -30.03 -3.41 -4.74
N PRO A 137 -30.71 -4.54 -4.46
CA PRO A 137 -32.08 -4.72 -4.92
C PRO A 137 -32.90 -3.54 -4.41
N ALA A 138 -33.61 -2.88 -5.32
CA ALA A 138 -34.54 -1.82 -4.99
C ALA A 138 -35.48 -2.36 -3.91
N SER A 139 -35.47 -1.75 -2.73
CA SER A 139 -36.37 -2.14 -1.66
C SER A 139 -37.79 -2.01 -2.17
N MET A 140 -38.43 -3.16 -2.35
CA MET A 140 -39.81 -3.31 -2.76
C MET A 140 -40.69 -2.48 -1.83
N THR A 141 -41.30 -1.44 -2.39
CA THR A 141 -42.41 -0.74 -1.79
C THR A 141 -43.60 -1.70 -1.75
N SER A 142 -43.86 -2.29 -0.58
CA SER A 142 -45.17 -2.86 -0.25
C SER A 142 -45.67 -2.16 1.02
N ARG A 143 -46.50 -1.14 0.85
CA ARG A 143 -47.96 -1.20 1.09
C ARG A 143 -48.33 -1.54 2.55
N GLY A 144 -48.63 -0.48 3.31
CA GLY A 144 -49.89 -0.31 4.05
C GLY A 144 -50.22 -1.24 5.23
N ALA A 145 -50.38 -0.59 6.40
CA ALA A 145 -51.26 -0.92 7.53
C ALA A 145 -50.93 -2.20 8.32
N THR A 146 -50.83 -2.19 9.65
CA THR A 146 -51.83 -1.71 10.63
C THR A 146 -51.18 -1.50 12.00
N ALA A 147 -51.89 -0.74 12.85
CA ALA A 147 -51.54 -0.26 14.18
C ALA A 147 -51.35 -1.37 15.24
N ALA A 148 -50.47 -1.12 16.22
CA ALA A 148 -50.77 -1.03 17.66
C ALA A 148 -49.47 -1.05 18.51
N GLU A 149 -49.38 -0.07 19.41
CA GLU A 149 -48.45 0.12 20.55
C GLU A 149 -48.53 -0.99 21.63
N PRO A 150 -47.81 -0.94 22.79
CA PRO A 150 -46.78 0.02 23.23
C PRO A 150 -45.49 -0.59 23.82
N TYR A 151 -44.56 0.33 24.06
CA TYR A 151 -43.41 0.30 24.95
C TYR A 151 -43.69 -0.30 26.35
N ILE A 152 -42.87 -1.27 26.76
CA ILE A 152 -42.33 -1.40 28.13
C ILE A 152 -40.83 -1.67 27.98
#